data_AF-A0A8J7YPC0-F1
#
_entry.id   AF-A0A8J7YPC0-F1
#
_cell.length_a   1.000
_cell.length_b   1.000
_cell.length_c   1.000
_cell.angle_alpha   90.00
_cell.angle_beta   90.00
_cell.angle_gamma   90.00
#
_symmetry.space_group_name_H-M   'P 1'
#
loop_
_entity.id
_entity.type
_entity.pdbx_description
1 polymer ?
#
loop_
_entity_poly.entity_id
_entity_poly.type
_entity_poly.pdbx_seq_one_letter_code
_entity_poly.pdbx_strand_id
1 'polypeptide(L)'
;MAKTNENTAYKVNATRWDIGAVIFGSVMFIFALAFFFAQPTISLFGTTVAVTHAMIAMGVLMGAMIWALVEMVTRPRRNILDLIIRFFGSFILGFFIGGFMAFYTQWGQYILIPAYSGNYLALAVLIMTFVLFMVLLIDAVYLHNKTWVKHKADKSVKA
;
A
#
# COMPACT_ATOMS: atom_id res chain seq x y z
N MET A 1 -15.69 -37.27 21.36
CA MET A 1 -15.45 -36.22 20.35
C MET A 1 -14.91 -35.00 21.07
N ALA A 2 -13.62 -34.70 20.90
CA ALA A 2 -12.99 -33.53 21.51
C ALA A 2 -13.61 -32.26 20.91
N LYS A 3 -14.25 -31.43 21.74
CA LYS A 3 -14.64 -30.07 21.37
C LYS A 3 -13.35 -29.27 21.18
N THR A 4 -12.90 -29.14 19.95
CA THR A 4 -11.82 -28.24 19.59
C THR A 4 -12.26 -26.84 20.00
N ASN A 5 -11.68 -26.32 21.08
CA ASN A 5 -12.01 -25.02 21.66
C ASN A 5 -12.09 -23.97 20.55
N GLU A 6 -13.26 -23.38 20.31
CA GLU A 6 -13.45 -22.37 19.26
C GLU A 6 -12.46 -21.20 19.40
N ASN A 7 -11.99 -20.97 20.63
CA ASN A 7 -10.96 -20.00 20.99
C ASN A 7 -9.58 -20.30 20.38
N THR A 8 -9.16 -21.55 20.24
CA THR A 8 -7.87 -21.89 19.60
C THR A 8 -7.95 -21.76 18.08
N ALA A 9 -9.05 -22.17 17.46
CA ALA A 9 -9.27 -21.96 16.02
C ALA A 9 -9.36 -20.46 15.67
N TYR A 10 -9.90 -19.62 16.56
CA TYR A 10 -9.92 -18.17 16.43
C TYR A 10 -8.52 -17.54 16.47
N LYS A 11 -7.68 -17.96 17.44
CA LYS A 11 -6.29 -17.48 17.57
C LYS A 11 -5.43 -17.86 16.35
N VAL A 12 -5.51 -19.11 15.90
CA VAL A 12 -4.71 -19.61 14.76
C VAL A 12 -5.10 -18.93 13.43
N ASN A 13 -6.39 -18.65 13.23
CA ASN A 13 -6.82 -17.97 12.01
C ASN A 13 -6.44 -16.48 12.02
N ALA A 14 -6.47 -15.80 13.17
CA ALA A 14 -6.01 -14.41 13.26
C ALA A 14 -4.53 -14.27 12.89
N THR A 15 -3.65 -15.13 13.42
CA THR A 15 -2.21 -15.12 13.08
C THR A 15 -1.93 -15.45 11.62
N ARG A 16 -2.74 -16.27 10.96
CA ARG A 16 -2.59 -16.55 9.52
C ARG A 16 -2.95 -15.36 8.64
N TRP A 17 -3.95 -14.58 9.02
CA TRP A 17 -4.34 -13.37 8.29
C TRP A 17 -3.37 -12.20 8.52
N ASP A 18 -2.79 -12.10 9.72
CA ASP A 18 -1.69 -11.16 10.00
C ASP A 18 -0.50 -11.40 9.05
N ILE A 19 -0.13 -12.66 8.83
CA ILE A 19 0.90 -13.05 7.85
C ILE A 19 0.49 -12.67 6.43
N GLY A 20 -0.80 -12.81 6.08
CA GLY A 20 -1.32 -12.40 4.77
C GLY A 20 -1.18 -10.91 4.50
N ALA A 21 -1.50 -10.05 5.48
CA ALA A 21 -1.32 -8.61 5.37
C ALA A 21 0.16 -8.22 5.25
N VAL A 22 1.05 -8.90 5.97
CA VAL A 22 2.52 -8.72 5.86
C VAL A 22 3.01 -9.13 4.48
N ILE A 23 2.67 -10.34 4.00
CA ILE A 23 3.07 -10.83 2.66
C ILE A 23 2.59 -9.86 1.59
N PHE A 24 1.35 -9.39 1.70
CA PHE A 24 0.76 -8.47 0.75
C PHE A 24 1.44 -7.10 0.77
N GLY A 25 1.71 -6.55 1.96
CA GLY A 25 2.50 -5.34 2.12
C GLY A 25 3.91 -5.46 1.51
N SER A 26 4.57 -6.61 1.70
CA SER A 26 5.87 -6.90 1.08
C SER A 26 5.79 -7.00 -0.45
N VAL A 27 4.71 -7.54 -1.01
CA VAL A 27 4.50 -7.56 -2.46
C VAL A 27 4.31 -6.14 -2.99
N MET A 28 3.48 -5.32 -2.34
CA MET A 28 3.29 -3.91 -2.71
C MET A 28 4.59 -3.10 -2.61
N PHE A 29 5.43 -3.40 -1.61
CA PHE A 29 6.77 -2.83 -1.48
C PHE A 29 7.64 -3.15 -2.70
N ILE A 30 7.69 -4.41 -3.12
CA ILE A 30 8.47 -4.85 -4.28
C ILE A 30 7.95 -4.18 -5.57
N PHE A 31 6.63 -4.09 -5.75
CA PHE A 31 6.04 -3.39 -6.89
C PHE A 31 6.40 -1.91 -6.89
N ALA A 32 6.26 -1.22 -5.76
CA ALA A 32 6.61 0.19 -5.65
C ALA A 32 8.09 0.45 -5.96
N LEU A 33 9.00 -0.41 -5.47
CA LEU A 33 10.42 -0.36 -5.82
C LEU A 33 10.64 -0.55 -7.32
N ALA A 34 10.02 -1.58 -7.92
CA ALA A 34 10.16 -1.84 -9.34
C ALA A 34 9.69 -0.66 -10.20
N PHE A 35 8.57 -0.02 -9.83
CA PHE A 35 8.08 1.19 -10.51
C PHE A 35 8.96 2.41 -10.28
N PHE A 36 9.60 2.54 -9.12
CA PHE A 36 10.51 3.65 -8.81
C PHE A 36 11.82 3.60 -9.58
N PHE A 37 12.31 2.40 -9.90
CA PHE A 37 13.56 2.21 -10.64
C PHE A 37 13.35 2.00 -12.15
N ALA A 38 12.11 1.81 -12.60
CA ALA A 38 11.79 1.72 -14.02
C ALA A 38 12.11 3.05 -14.72
N GLN A 39 13.04 3.03 -15.67
CA GLN A 39 13.40 4.23 -16.44
C GLN A 39 12.16 4.82 -17.14
N PRO A 40 11.93 6.14 -17.04
CA PRO A 40 10.86 6.79 -17.76
C PRO A 40 11.19 6.73 -19.25
N THR A 41 10.33 6.06 -20.02
CA THR A 41 10.46 6.02 -21.47
C THR A 41 10.01 7.37 -22.06
N ILE A 42 10.92 8.04 -22.77
CA ILE A 42 10.67 9.34 -23.40
C ILE A 42 10.27 9.13 -24.85
N SER A 43 9.18 9.75 -25.30
CA SER A 43 8.84 9.86 -26.72
C SER A 43 8.29 11.25 -27.05
N LEU A 44 8.88 11.84 -28.09
CA LEU A 44 8.50 13.07 -28.78
C LEU A 44 7.88 12.69 -30.14
N PHE A 45 6.97 13.51 -30.66
CA PHE A 45 5.97 13.24 -31.72
C PHE A 45 4.60 12.71 -31.24
N GLY A 46 4.10 13.28 -30.15
CA GLY A 46 2.64 13.53 -30.05
C GLY A 46 1.88 12.93 -28.86
N THR A 47 2.39 11.93 -28.14
CA THR A 47 1.60 11.33 -27.04
C THR A 47 2.46 10.76 -25.90
N THR A 48 2.98 11.67 -25.06
CA THR A 48 3.10 11.56 -23.58
C THR A 48 3.08 10.16 -22.94
N VAL A 49 4.11 9.35 -23.19
CA VAL A 49 4.29 8.06 -22.49
C VAL A 49 4.81 8.26 -21.05
N ALA A 50 5.68 9.23 -20.81
CA ALA A 50 6.23 9.54 -19.47
C ALA A 50 5.19 10.07 -18.48
N VAL A 51 4.24 10.89 -18.94
CA VAL A 51 3.12 11.39 -18.11
C VAL A 51 2.23 10.22 -17.70
N THR A 52 1.96 9.30 -18.62
CA THR A 52 1.15 8.09 -18.35
C THR A 52 1.83 7.19 -17.32
N HIS A 53 3.15 6.97 -17.41
CA HIS A 53 3.91 6.21 -16.40
C HIS A 53 3.88 6.88 -15.03
N ALA A 54 4.05 8.20 -14.98
CA ALA A 54 3.98 8.97 -13.75
C ALA A 54 2.61 8.92 -13.07
N MET A 55 1.53 8.97 -13.87
CA MET A 55 0.16 8.80 -13.37
C MET A 55 -0.07 7.41 -12.79
N ILE A 56 0.40 6.37 -13.48
CA ILE A 56 0.29 4.99 -12.99
C ILE A 56 1.11 4.82 -11.71
N ALA A 57 2.35 5.29 -11.67
CA ALA A 57 3.22 5.17 -10.50
C ALA A 57 2.61 5.88 -9.27
N MET A 58 2.18 7.12 -9.42
CA MET A 58 1.52 7.86 -8.34
C MET A 58 0.17 7.25 -7.95
N GLY A 59 -0.58 6.72 -8.92
CA GLY A 59 -1.79 5.95 -8.67
C GLY A 59 -1.52 4.71 -7.81
N VAL A 60 -0.53 3.90 -8.16
CA VAL A 60 -0.16 2.70 -7.39
C VAL A 60 0.25 3.09 -5.97
N LEU A 61 1.08 4.13 -5.81
CA LEU A 61 1.52 4.61 -4.50
C LEU A 61 0.34 5.08 -3.65
N MET A 62 -0.51 5.95 -4.19
CA MET A 62 -1.68 6.47 -3.47
C MET A 62 -2.72 5.37 -3.19
N GLY A 63 -2.94 4.45 -4.13
CA GLY A 63 -3.77 3.26 -3.94
C GLY A 63 -3.29 2.41 -2.78
N ALA A 64 -1.99 2.14 -2.72
CA ALA A 64 -1.38 1.40 -1.61
C ALA A 64 -1.42 2.17 -0.29
N MET A 65 -1.25 3.50 -0.30
CA MET A 65 -1.38 4.35 0.91
C MET A 65 -2.82 4.34 1.46
N ILE A 66 -3.83 4.51 0.61
CA ILE A 66 -5.23 4.50 1.05
C ILE A 66 -5.62 3.11 1.53
N TRP A 67 -5.14 2.04 0.88
CA TRP A 67 -5.31 0.69 1.40
C TRP A 67 -4.65 0.52 2.78
N ALA A 68 -3.42 0.96 2.95
CA ALA A 68 -2.70 0.89 4.22
C ALA A 68 -3.47 1.62 5.34
N LEU A 69 -4.01 2.82 5.07
CA LEU A 69 -4.87 3.55 6.01
C LEU A 69 -6.16 2.80 6.33
N VAL A 70 -6.84 2.26 5.31
CA VAL A 70 -8.05 1.45 5.49
C VAL A 70 -7.76 0.21 6.33
N GLU A 71 -6.58 -0.38 6.20
CA GLU A 71 -6.18 -1.55 6.99
C GLU A 71 -5.86 -1.22 8.45
N MET A 72 -5.30 -0.03 8.74
CA MET A 72 -5.07 0.44 10.11
C MET A 72 -6.37 0.58 10.90
N VAL A 73 -7.44 1.08 10.28
CA VAL A 73 -8.68 1.47 10.98
C VAL A 73 -9.72 0.35 11.09
N THR A 74 -9.51 -0.75 10.39
CA THR A 74 -10.47 -1.87 10.32
C THR A 74 -10.00 -3.09 11.09
N ARG A 75 -10.96 -3.87 11.58
CA ARG A 75 -10.70 -5.12 12.29
C ARG A 75 -10.31 -6.25 11.33
N PRO A 76 -9.37 -7.13 11.71
CA PRO A 76 -9.10 -8.35 10.97
C PRO A 76 -10.36 -9.25 11.00
N ARG A 77 -11.04 -9.35 9.84
CA ARG A 77 -12.19 -10.24 9.64
C ARG A 77 -11.71 -11.62 9.15
N ARG A 78 -12.55 -12.63 9.35
CA ARG A 78 -12.23 -14.05 9.06
C ARG A 78 -12.32 -14.45 7.58
N ASN A 79 -12.90 -13.60 6.71
CA ASN A 79 -13.21 -13.95 5.32
C ASN A 79 -12.25 -13.29 4.33
N ILE A 80 -11.64 -14.09 3.46
CA ILE A 80 -10.74 -13.60 2.40
C ILE A 80 -11.41 -12.60 1.46
N LEU A 81 -12.71 -12.79 1.19
CA LEU A 81 -13.50 -11.87 0.36
C LEU A 81 -13.55 -10.47 0.96
N ASP A 82 -13.60 -10.33 2.28
CA ASP A 82 -13.59 -9.04 2.95
C ASP A 82 -12.24 -8.32 2.77
N LEU A 83 -11.14 -9.07 2.85
CA LEU A 83 -9.79 -8.57 2.59
C LEU A 83 -9.64 -8.08 1.14
N ILE A 84 -10.13 -8.89 0.17
CA ILE A 84 -10.08 -8.59 -1.27
C ILE A 84 -10.91 -7.34 -1.59
N ILE A 85 -12.16 -7.27 -1.10
CA ILE A 85 -13.05 -6.12 -1.38
C ILE A 85 -12.48 -4.85 -0.77
N ARG A 86 -11.96 -4.92 0.46
CA ARG A 86 -11.35 -3.77 1.11
C ARG A 86 -10.10 -3.33 0.35
N PHE A 87 -9.24 -4.27 -0.06
CA PHE A 87 -8.07 -3.98 -0.90
C PHE A 87 -8.46 -3.31 -2.21
N PHE A 88 -9.23 -3.98 -3.07
CA PHE A 88 -9.55 -3.42 -4.39
C PHE A 88 -10.36 -2.13 -4.28
N GLY A 89 -11.31 -2.04 -3.33
CA GLY A 89 -12.09 -0.84 -3.11
C GLY A 89 -11.23 0.37 -2.72
N SER A 90 -10.35 0.21 -1.72
CA SER A 90 -9.46 1.29 -1.28
C SER A 90 -8.37 1.60 -2.30
N PHE A 91 -7.84 0.56 -2.95
CA PHE A 91 -6.74 0.70 -3.90
C PHE A 91 -7.21 1.39 -5.17
N ILE A 92 -8.37 1.02 -5.74
CA ILE A 92 -8.95 1.69 -6.91
C ILE A 92 -9.21 3.16 -6.60
N LEU A 93 -9.81 3.45 -5.44
CA LEU A 93 -10.08 4.83 -5.04
C LEU A 93 -8.79 5.65 -4.91
N GLY A 94 -7.76 5.12 -4.24
CA GLY A 94 -6.47 5.79 -4.16
C GLY A 94 -5.73 5.87 -5.49
N PHE A 95 -5.87 4.87 -6.36
CA PHE A 95 -5.27 4.87 -7.68
C PHE A 95 -5.81 5.99 -8.55
N PHE A 96 -7.13 6.20 -8.56
CA PHE A 96 -7.73 7.32 -9.29
C PHE A 96 -7.32 8.66 -8.71
N ILE A 97 -7.31 8.80 -7.39
CA ILE A 97 -6.88 10.05 -6.73
C ILE A 97 -5.41 10.36 -7.07
N GLY A 98 -4.51 9.38 -6.91
CA GLY A 98 -3.08 9.54 -7.20
C GLY A 98 -2.81 9.82 -8.67
N GLY A 99 -3.45 9.08 -9.58
CA GLY A 99 -3.34 9.29 -11.01
C GLY A 99 -3.85 10.65 -11.46
N PHE A 100 -5.00 11.09 -10.92
CA PHE A 100 -5.55 12.42 -11.19
C PHE A 100 -4.64 13.53 -10.65
N MET A 101 -4.12 13.39 -9.43
CA MET A 101 -3.16 14.33 -8.86
C MET A 101 -1.89 14.44 -9.71
N ALA A 102 -1.33 13.31 -10.14
CA ALA A 102 -0.14 13.31 -10.99
C ALA A 102 -0.39 13.94 -12.36
N PHE A 103 -1.57 13.75 -12.93
CA PHE A 103 -1.98 14.44 -14.16
C PHE A 103 -2.10 15.95 -13.95
N TYR A 104 -2.87 16.39 -12.95
CA TYR A 104 -3.16 17.80 -12.71
C TYR A 104 -1.90 18.60 -12.36
N THR A 105 -1.03 18.03 -11.53
CA THR A 105 0.23 18.66 -11.12
C THR A 105 1.37 18.46 -12.12
N GLN A 106 1.13 17.72 -13.20
CA GLN A 106 2.14 17.26 -14.15
C GLN A 106 3.38 16.66 -13.46
N TRP A 107 3.14 15.85 -12.42
CA TRP A 107 4.18 15.27 -11.56
C TRP A 107 5.27 14.54 -12.36
N GLY A 108 4.90 13.85 -13.43
CA GLY A 108 5.86 13.20 -14.33
C GLY A 108 6.84 14.16 -14.99
N GLN A 109 6.35 15.33 -15.41
CA GLN A 109 7.16 16.32 -16.13
C GLN A 109 8.03 17.15 -15.18
N TYR A 110 7.55 17.45 -13.97
CA TYR A 110 8.27 18.30 -13.02
C TYR A 110 9.12 17.54 -12.00
N ILE A 111 8.83 16.27 -11.74
CA ILE A 111 9.54 15.48 -10.74
C ILE A 111 10.21 14.27 -11.38
N LEU A 112 9.48 13.44 -12.11
CA LEU A 112 10.04 12.20 -12.67
C LEU A 112 11.15 12.50 -13.72
N ILE A 113 10.84 13.27 -14.77
CA ILE A 113 11.83 13.60 -15.81
C ILE A 113 13.08 14.29 -15.23
N PRO A 114 12.96 15.35 -14.40
CA PRO A 114 14.13 16.04 -13.87
C PRO A 114 14.94 15.18 -12.89
N ALA A 115 14.30 14.30 -12.11
CA ALA A 115 15.02 13.37 -11.23
C ALA A 115 15.94 12.43 -12.03
N TYR A 116 15.45 11.89 -13.15
CA TYR A 116 16.25 11.05 -14.04
C TYR A 116 17.32 11.81 -14.82
N SER A 117 17.15 13.12 -15.02
CA SER A 117 18.19 13.99 -15.58
C SER A 117 19.21 14.49 -14.55
N GLY A 118 19.18 13.99 -13.31
CA GLY A 118 20.14 14.33 -12.26
C GLY A 118 19.83 15.59 -11.47
N ASN A 119 18.61 16.13 -11.54
CA ASN A 119 18.21 17.25 -10.69
C ASN A 119 18.03 16.80 -9.24
N TYR A 120 18.90 17.29 -8.35
CA TYR A 120 18.91 16.90 -6.94
C TYR A 120 17.61 17.21 -6.18
N LEU A 121 16.93 18.31 -6.50
CA LEU A 121 15.67 18.68 -5.83
C LEU A 121 14.55 17.71 -6.22
N ALA A 122 14.43 17.41 -7.52
CA ALA A 122 13.44 16.45 -8.00
C ALA A 122 13.71 15.04 -7.45
N LEU A 123 14.98 14.64 -7.39
CA LEU A 123 15.39 13.38 -6.79
C LEU A 123 15.07 13.32 -5.29
N ALA A 124 15.26 14.42 -4.56
CA ALA A 124 14.89 14.51 -3.14
C ALA A 124 13.37 14.37 -2.94
N VAL A 125 12.55 15.02 -3.76
CA VAL A 125 11.08 14.89 -3.71
C VAL A 125 10.65 13.44 -3.99
N LEU A 126 11.26 12.81 -4.99
CA LEU A 126 11.01 11.42 -5.35
C LEU A 126 11.35 10.49 -4.17
N ILE A 127 12.53 10.63 -3.56
CA ILE A 127 12.95 9.87 -2.37
C ILE A 127 12.02 10.13 -1.19
N MET A 128 11.66 11.38 -0.89
CA MET A 128 10.76 11.68 0.22
C MET A 128 9.37 11.05 0.02
N THR A 129 8.85 11.06 -1.20
CA THR A 129 7.58 10.40 -1.53
C THR A 129 7.66 8.89 -1.26
N PHE A 130 8.77 8.26 -1.63
CA PHE A 130 9.01 6.84 -1.36
C PHE A 130 9.13 6.56 0.15
N VAL A 131 9.87 7.38 0.89
CA VAL A 131 10.04 7.22 2.34
C VAL A 131 8.72 7.38 3.08
N LEU A 132 7.90 8.37 2.71
CA LEU A 132 6.56 8.54 3.29
C LEU A 132 5.66 7.32 3.02
N PHE A 133 5.71 6.78 1.81
CA PHE A 133 5.02 5.55 1.47
C PHE A 133 5.50 4.37 2.34
N MET A 134 6.81 4.25 2.58
CA MET A 134 7.38 3.22 3.46
C MET A 134 6.90 3.32 4.89
N VAL A 135 6.95 4.52 5.47
CA VAL A 135 6.50 4.76 6.85
C VAL A 135 5.04 4.35 7.00
N LEU A 136 4.16 4.74 6.07
CA LEU A 136 2.74 4.38 6.14
C LEU A 136 2.50 2.88 5.99
N LEU A 137 3.27 2.20 5.14
CA LEU A 137 3.14 0.75 4.97
C LEU A 137 3.61 0.01 6.23
N ILE A 138 4.74 0.42 6.82
CA ILE A 138 5.26 -0.13 8.07
C ILE A 138 4.27 0.13 9.22
N ASP A 139 3.75 1.34 9.32
CA ASP A 139 2.76 1.70 10.34
C ASP A 139 1.48 0.90 10.17
N ALA A 140 1.04 0.64 8.93
CA ALA A 140 -0.16 -0.16 8.68
C ALA A 140 0.03 -1.59 9.16
N VAL A 141 1.16 -2.20 8.81
CA VAL A 141 1.52 -3.54 9.27
C VAL A 141 1.66 -3.59 10.79
N TYR A 142 2.33 -2.59 11.38
CA TYR A 142 2.53 -2.51 12.82
C TYR A 142 1.23 -2.33 13.59
N LEU A 143 0.35 -1.42 13.16
CA LEU A 143 -0.94 -1.16 13.78
C LEU A 143 -1.89 -2.33 13.60
N HIS A 144 -1.89 -2.98 12.43
CA HIS A 144 -2.66 -4.20 12.22
C HIS A 144 -2.28 -5.26 13.25
N ASN A 145 -0.97 -5.50 13.41
CA ASN A 145 -0.45 -6.46 14.38
C ASN A 145 -0.69 -6.03 15.83
N LYS A 146 -0.42 -4.78 16.23
CA LYS A 146 -0.46 -4.39 17.65
C LYS A 146 -1.88 -4.12 18.16
N THR A 147 -2.71 -3.47 17.35
CA THR A 147 -4.05 -3.00 17.77
C THR A 147 -5.02 -4.15 17.90
N TRP A 148 -4.87 -5.19 17.08
CA TRP A 148 -5.85 -6.28 17.01
C TRP A 148 -5.36 -7.61 17.60
N VAL A 149 -4.05 -7.86 17.70
CA VAL A 149 -3.52 -9.06 18.38
C VAL A 149 -3.59 -8.92 19.90
N LYS A 150 -3.24 -7.75 20.48
CA LYS A 150 -3.27 -7.55 21.94
C LYS A 150 -4.69 -7.58 22.51
N HIS A 151 -5.67 -7.03 21.79
CA HIS A 151 -7.04 -6.93 22.29
C HIS A 151 -7.81 -8.27 22.31
N LYS A 152 -7.35 -9.26 21.53
CA LYS A 152 -7.91 -10.62 21.53
C LYS A 152 -7.29 -11.53 22.59
N ALA A 153 -6.02 -11.32 22.95
CA ALA A 153 -5.39 -12.03 24.05
C ALA A 153 -6.11 -11.75 25.38
N ASP A 154 -6.41 -10.47 25.65
CA ASP A 154 -7.03 -10.03 26.91
C ASP A 154 -8.50 -10.48 27.07
N LYS A 155 -9.27 -10.52 25.98
CA LYS A 155 -10.66 -11.01 26.02
C LYS A 155 -10.78 -12.54 26.10
N SER A 156 -9.75 -13.29 25.70
CA SER A 156 -9.72 -14.76 25.83
C SER A 156 -9.29 -15.26 27.21
N VAL A 157 -8.75 -14.38 28.06
CA VAL A 157 -8.33 -14.69 29.44
C VAL A 157 -9.41 -14.28 30.45
N LYS A 158 -10.34 -13.41 30.06
CA LYS A 158 -11.45 -12.92 30.90
C LYS A 158 -12.80 -13.56 30.59
N ALA A 159 -12.85 -14.61 29.76
CA ALA A 159 -14.07 -15.34 29.41
C ALA A 159 -13.98 -16.81 29.84
#